data_AF-A0A365XS82-F1
#
_entry.id   AF-A0A365XS82-F1
#
_cell.length_a   1.000
_cell.length_b   1.000
_cell.length_c   1.000
_cell.angle_alpha   90.00
_cell.angle_beta   90.00
_cell.angle_gamma   90.00
#
_symmetry.space_group_name_H-M   'P 1'
#
loop_
_entity.id
_entity.type
_entity.pdbx_description
1 polymer ?
#
loop_
_entity_poly.entity_id
_entity_poly.type
_entity_poly.pdbx_seq_one_letter_code
_entity_poly.pdbx_strand_id
1 'polypeptide(L)'
;MAKHFRNAWLFTKNIYLSSEKAVIGQVLLRTDDTYEQAKLRLLFDYLFFYILLLFPILLLAMISQNEVNLILIPCLAGVLLGCLYLLKRGVPAGIIGMTASFGTLLISASSSFFNHQDLSPRYAIAWAMSILLAYITVNLRTSLILCGLLCVYLSGVAYIRINDISIYVSSGYSDSFQYLSNPITVILYMLFLIRALGQYYRNIISMEQQRTHEKQKQHLSLINQNLTKQFLLVKGFSRSGKSAFIKGEMELLEACFTEIEKQCGAAIGYLNEAQED
;
A
#
# COMPACT_ATOMS: atom_id res chain seq x y z
N MET A 1 -2.35 -15.96 32.11
CA MET A 1 -2.75 -15.78 30.69
C MET A 1 -2.31 -14.43 30.09
N ALA A 2 -2.67 -13.27 30.64
CA ALA A 2 -2.34 -11.95 30.04
C ALA A 2 -0.84 -11.69 29.80
N LYS A 3 0.05 -12.12 30.71
CA LYS A 3 1.52 -12.02 30.53
C LYS A 3 2.03 -12.84 29.34
N HIS A 4 1.50 -14.05 29.13
CA HIS A 4 1.88 -14.90 28.00
C HIS A 4 1.41 -14.34 26.67
N PHE A 5 0.17 -13.81 26.61
CA PHE A 5 -0.33 -13.10 25.44
C PHE A 5 0.52 -11.86 25.12
N ARG A 6 0.89 -11.07 26.13
CA ARG A 6 1.76 -9.90 25.94
C ARG A 6 3.15 -10.29 25.44
N ASN A 7 3.73 -11.36 25.99
CA ASN A 7 5.05 -11.82 25.60
C ASN A 7 5.04 -12.42 24.17
N ALA A 8 4.00 -13.19 23.82
CA ALA A 8 3.80 -13.70 22.47
C ALA A 8 3.62 -12.54 21.46
N TRP A 9 2.84 -11.52 21.82
CA TRP A 9 2.67 -10.32 21.00
C TRP A 9 3.98 -9.54 20.78
N LEU A 10 4.78 -9.36 21.83
CA LEU A 10 6.08 -8.70 21.72
C LEU A 10 7.03 -9.50 20.85
N PHE A 11 7.02 -10.83 20.97
CA PHE A 11 7.83 -11.72 20.15
C PHE A 11 7.44 -11.64 18.67
N THR A 12 6.15 -11.75 18.33
CA THR A 12 5.67 -11.66 16.95
C THR A 12 5.93 -10.26 16.35
N LYS A 13 5.74 -9.21 17.14
CA LYS A 13 6.07 -7.83 16.74
C LYS A 13 7.56 -7.69 16.44
N ASN A 14 8.43 -8.24 17.27
CA ASN A 14 9.88 -8.16 17.07
C ASN A 14 10.32 -8.93 15.81
N ILE A 15 9.75 -10.10 15.54
CA ILE A 15 10.02 -10.85 14.30
C ILE A 15 9.62 -10.01 13.08
N TYR A 16 8.41 -9.44 13.10
CA TYR A 16 7.92 -8.60 12.02
C TYR A 16 8.85 -7.40 11.77
N LEU A 17 9.15 -6.61 12.81
CA LEU A 17 10.00 -5.40 12.68
C LEU A 17 11.43 -5.73 12.25
N SER A 18 11.99 -6.84 12.76
CA SER A 18 13.31 -7.30 12.36
C SER A 18 13.32 -7.71 10.89
N SER A 19 12.30 -8.45 10.44
CA SER A 19 12.16 -8.89 9.06
C SER A 19 11.94 -7.71 8.11
N GLU A 20 11.09 -6.76 8.49
CA GLU A 20 10.84 -5.52 7.74
C GLU A 20 12.14 -4.74 7.55
N LYS A 21 12.88 -4.51 8.63
CA LYS A 21 14.16 -3.80 8.59
C LYS A 21 15.19 -4.55 7.74
N ALA A 22 15.22 -5.88 7.80
CA ALA A 22 16.17 -6.70 7.06
C ALA A 22 15.88 -6.78 5.55
N VAL A 23 14.61 -6.72 5.16
CA VAL A 23 14.19 -6.83 3.75
C VAL A 23 14.08 -5.45 3.10
N ILE A 24 13.28 -4.54 3.66
CA ILE A 24 12.97 -3.26 3.01
C ILE A 24 13.68 -2.05 3.62
N GLY A 25 14.32 -2.19 4.79
CA GLY A 25 14.89 -1.06 5.53
C GLY A 25 15.89 -0.22 4.73
N GLN A 26 16.82 -0.84 4.00
CA GLN A 26 17.80 -0.12 3.17
C GLN A 26 17.17 0.45 1.90
N VAL A 27 16.20 -0.24 1.30
CA VAL A 27 15.55 0.17 0.05
C VAL A 27 14.63 1.36 0.28
N LEU A 28 13.90 1.37 1.41
CA LEU A 28 13.06 2.50 1.81
C LEU A 28 13.87 3.79 2.00
N LEU A 29 15.07 3.70 2.60
CA LEU A 29 15.94 4.87 2.80
C LEU A 29 16.48 5.45 1.49
N ARG A 30 16.56 4.64 0.43
CA ARG A 30 17.07 5.06 -0.88
C ARG A 30 15.97 5.56 -1.83
N THR A 31 14.72 5.29 -1.52
CA THR A 31 13.58 5.63 -2.39
C THR A 31 13.02 6.98 -1.97
N ASP A 32 13.10 8.00 -2.82
CA ASP A 32 12.61 9.34 -2.47
C ASP A 32 11.08 9.48 -2.66
N ASP A 33 10.49 8.69 -3.56
CA ASP A 33 9.06 8.72 -3.84
C ASP A 33 8.26 8.00 -2.75
N THR A 34 7.43 8.77 -2.03
CA THR A 34 6.54 8.27 -0.97
C THR A 34 5.55 7.22 -1.49
N TYR A 35 5.11 7.32 -2.74
CA TYR A 35 4.19 6.37 -3.34
C TYR A 35 4.84 5.01 -3.59
N GLU A 36 6.08 5.01 -4.11
CA GLU A 36 6.86 3.78 -4.28
C GLU A 36 7.25 3.16 -2.92
N GLN A 37 7.57 3.98 -1.91
CA GLN A 37 7.77 3.48 -0.54
C GLN A 37 6.52 2.76 0.00
N ALA A 38 5.32 3.29 -0.24
CA ALA A 38 4.07 2.67 0.19
C ALA A 38 3.81 1.34 -0.53
N LYS A 39 4.10 1.24 -1.84
CA LYS A 39 4.03 -0.03 -2.59
C LYS A 39 5.01 -1.07 -2.05
N LEU A 40 6.25 -0.67 -1.76
CA LEU A 40 7.25 -1.58 -1.21
C LEU A 40 6.83 -2.13 0.17
N ARG A 41 6.27 -1.29 1.03
CA ARG A 41 5.70 -1.72 2.32
C ARG A 41 4.53 -2.68 2.14
N LEU A 42 3.60 -2.35 1.24
CA LEU A 42 2.47 -3.22 0.91
C LEU A 42 2.94 -4.60 0.40
N LEU A 43 3.93 -4.62 -0.50
CA LEU A 43 4.49 -5.85 -1.04
C LEU A 43 5.15 -6.69 0.06
N PHE A 44 5.94 -6.07 0.92
CA PHE A 44 6.52 -6.76 2.07
C PHE A 44 5.44 -7.37 2.95
N ASP A 45 4.43 -6.59 3.34
CA ASP A 45 3.31 -7.06 4.16
C ASP A 45 2.58 -8.22 3.49
N TYR A 46 2.23 -8.08 2.22
CA TYR A 46 1.57 -9.13 1.44
C TYR A 46 2.42 -10.41 1.46
N LEU A 47 3.69 -10.34 1.04
CA LEU A 47 4.57 -11.51 0.93
C LEU A 47 4.78 -12.19 2.29
N PHE A 48 5.09 -11.41 3.33
CA PHE A 48 5.36 -11.92 4.66
C PHE A 48 4.14 -12.62 5.27
N PHE A 49 2.98 -11.96 5.26
CA PHE A 49 1.77 -12.54 5.83
C PHE A 49 1.20 -13.67 4.97
N TYR A 50 1.39 -13.65 3.65
CA TYR A 50 0.95 -14.73 2.78
C TYR A 50 1.80 -15.99 2.99
N ILE A 51 3.12 -15.87 3.17
CA ILE A 51 3.96 -17.01 3.56
C ILE A 51 3.52 -17.59 4.91
N LEU A 52 3.24 -16.73 5.90
CA LEU A 52 2.72 -17.19 7.20
C LEU A 52 1.37 -17.88 7.08
N LEU A 53 0.50 -17.41 6.18
CA LEU A 53 -0.79 -18.01 5.88
C LEU A 53 -0.68 -19.37 5.21
N LEU A 54 0.34 -19.58 4.37
CA LEU A 54 0.57 -20.88 3.72
C LEU A 54 0.94 -21.98 4.72
N PHE A 55 1.54 -21.64 5.86
CA PHE A 55 1.94 -22.63 6.87
C PHE A 55 0.77 -23.45 7.45
N PRO A 56 -0.29 -22.85 8.02
CA PRO A 56 -1.45 -23.62 8.49
C PRO A 56 -2.19 -24.34 7.34
N ILE A 57 -2.19 -23.79 6.12
CA ILE A 57 -2.79 -24.45 4.95
C ILE A 57 -1.98 -25.70 4.55
N LEU A 58 -0.65 -25.63 4.63
CA LEU A 58 0.24 -26.77 4.40
C LEU A 58 0.02 -27.87 5.45
N LEU A 59 -0.14 -27.50 6.72
CA LEU A 59 -0.47 -28.46 7.78
C LEU A 59 -1.80 -29.15 7.52
N LEU A 60 -2.83 -28.42 7.07
CA LEU A 60 -4.11 -29.02 6.67
C LEU A 60 -3.92 -29.99 5.49
N ALA A 61 -3.09 -29.63 4.50
CA ALA A 61 -2.79 -30.50 3.36
C ALA A 61 -2.01 -31.76 3.77
N MET A 62 -1.12 -31.67 4.78
CA MET A 62 -0.43 -32.84 5.35
C MET A 62 -1.41 -33.78 6.07
N ILE A 63 -2.33 -33.22 6.87
CA ILE A 63 -3.35 -34.02 7.58
C ILE A 63 -4.27 -34.73 6.59
N SER A 64 -4.65 -34.04 5.51
CA SER A 64 -5.53 -34.61 4.49
C SER A 64 -4.80 -35.47 3.44
N GLN A 65 -3.46 -35.59 3.53
CA GLN A 65 -2.62 -36.30 2.55
C GLN A 65 -2.86 -35.82 1.12
N ASN A 66 -3.05 -34.51 0.92
CA ASN A 66 -3.27 -33.95 -0.39
C ASN A 66 -1.95 -33.73 -1.15
N GLU A 67 -1.57 -34.70 -1.98
CA GLU A 67 -0.31 -34.71 -2.73
C GLU A 67 -0.10 -33.46 -3.58
N VAL A 68 -1.15 -33.00 -4.27
CA VAL A 68 -1.11 -31.80 -5.11
C VAL A 68 -0.75 -30.56 -4.29
N ASN A 69 -1.45 -30.34 -3.18
CA ASN A 69 -1.22 -29.17 -2.33
C ASN A 69 0.10 -29.27 -1.56
N LEU A 70 0.57 -30.48 -1.25
CA LEU A 70 1.90 -30.71 -0.67
C LEU A 70 3.04 -30.30 -1.62
N ILE A 71 2.81 -30.26 -2.94
CA ILE A 71 3.78 -29.79 -3.94
C ILE A 71 3.57 -28.30 -4.26
N LEU A 72 2.32 -27.90 -4.51
CA LEU A 72 2.01 -26.55 -4.97
C LEU A 72 2.20 -25.48 -3.90
N ILE A 73 1.88 -25.78 -2.62
CA ILE A 73 2.05 -24.81 -1.53
C ILE A 73 3.53 -24.46 -1.31
N PRO A 74 4.47 -25.43 -1.19
CA PRO A 74 5.89 -25.12 -1.12
C PRO A 74 6.42 -24.39 -2.36
N CYS A 75 5.92 -24.72 -3.56
CA CYS A 75 6.28 -24.01 -4.78
C CYS A 75 5.90 -22.52 -4.70
N LEU A 76 4.67 -22.22 -4.26
CA LEU A 76 4.21 -20.85 -4.05
C LEU A 76 5.03 -20.14 -2.96
N ALA A 77 5.32 -20.82 -1.84
CA ALA A 77 6.18 -20.27 -0.79
C ALA A 77 7.58 -19.93 -1.35
N GLY A 78 8.14 -20.78 -2.20
CA GLY A 78 9.40 -20.52 -2.91
C GLY A 78 9.35 -19.28 -3.79
N VAL A 79 8.27 -19.09 -4.57
CA VAL A 79 8.06 -17.88 -5.38
C VAL A 79 7.99 -16.63 -4.49
N LEU A 80 7.23 -16.67 -3.39
CA LEU A 80 7.08 -15.53 -2.48
C LEU A 80 8.39 -15.19 -1.74
N LEU A 81 9.16 -16.21 -1.34
CA LEU A 81 10.50 -16.03 -0.77
C LEU A 81 11.47 -15.42 -1.79
N GLY A 82 11.39 -15.86 -3.05
CA GLY A 82 12.10 -15.24 -4.17
C GLY A 82 11.73 -13.75 -4.32
N CYS A 83 10.44 -13.41 -4.25
CA CYS A 83 9.98 -12.03 -4.27
C CYS A 83 10.51 -11.20 -3.09
N LEU A 84 10.56 -11.75 -1.87
CA LEU A 84 11.18 -11.09 -0.72
C LEU A 84 12.68 -10.84 -0.94
N TYR A 85 13.36 -11.79 -1.57
CA TYR A 85 14.77 -11.64 -1.92
C TYR A 85 14.99 -10.55 -2.97
N LEU A 86 14.14 -10.48 -4.01
CA LEU A 86 14.17 -9.40 -5.01
C LEU A 86 13.87 -8.04 -4.37
N LEU A 87 12.93 -8.00 -3.42
CA LEU A 87 12.60 -6.80 -2.65
C LEU A 87 13.82 -6.32 -1.86
N LYS A 88 14.55 -7.24 -1.22
CA LYS A 88 15.82 -6.94 -0.53
C LYS A 88 16.90 -6.38 -1.45
N ARG A 89 16.93 -6.80 -2.72
CA ARG A 89 17.86 -6.28 -3.74
C ARG A 89 17.45 -4.91 -4.30
N GLY A 90 16.29 -4.37 -3.91
CA GLY A 90 15.80 -3.09 -4.41
C GLY A 90 15.25 -3.18 -5.84
N VAL A 91 14.75 -4.34 -6.26
CA VAL A 91 14.06 -4.48 -7.55
C VAL A 91 12.76 -3.66 -7.52
N PRO A 92 12.36 -2.99 -8.62
CA PRO A 92 11.14 -2.20 -8.68
C PRO A 92 9.89 -2.96 -8.22
N ALA A 93 9.03 -2.28 -7.44
CA ALA A 93 7.81 -2.84 -6.89
C ALA A 93 6.90 -3.48 -7.96
N GLY A 94 6.82 -2.88 -9.15
CA GLY A 94 6.02 -3.41 -10.25
C GLY A 94 6.44 -4.81 -10.72
N ILE A 95 7.74 -5.10 -10.81
CA ILE A 95 8.23 -6.42 -11.25
C ILE A 95 7.92 -7.48 -10.19
N ILE A 96 8.15 -7.14 -8.93
CA ILE A 96 7.90 -8.04 -7.79
C ILE A 96 6.40 -8.31 -7.65
N GLY A 97 5.58 -7.26 -7.74
CA GLY A 97 4.12 -7.36 -7.69
C GLY A 97 3.56 -8.19 -8.83
N MET A 98 4.06 -7.99 -10.06
CA MET A 98 3.69 -8.83 -11.20
C MET A 98 4.02 -10.30 -10.92
N THR A 99 5.25 -10.61 -10.50
CA THR A 99 5.71 -11.97 -10.24
C THR A 99 4.89 -12.64 -9.14
N ALA A 100 4.64 -11.93 -8.03
CA ALA A 100 3.84 -12.42 -6.92
C ALA A 100 2.39 -12.66 -7.32
N SER A 101 1.76 -11.74 -8.07
CA SER A 101 0.39 -11.87 -8.55
C SER A 101 0.23 -13.03 -9.52
N PHE A 102 1.09 -13.14 -10.53
CA PHE A 102 1.05 -14.26 -11.48
C PHE A 102 1.30 -15.59 -10.80
N GLY A 103 2.30 -15.67 -9.91
CA GLY A 103 2.61 -16.89 -9.16
C GLY A 103 1.43 -17.34 -8.29
N THR A 104 0.84 -16.41 -7.53
CA THR A 104 -0.34 -16.71 -6.71
C THR A 104 -1.52 -17.16 -7.58
N LEU A 105 -1.80 -16.48 -8.69
CA LEU A 105 -2.93 -16.82 -9.55
C LEU A 105 -2.76 -18.18 -10.22
N LEU A 106 -1.61 -18.44 -10.86
CA LEU A 106 -1.38 -19.68 -11.59
C LEU A 106 -1.31 -20.90 -10.66
N ILE A 107 -0.65 -20.76 -9.51
CA ILE A 107 -0.54 -21.88 -8.56
C ILE A 107 -1.88 -22.16 -7.90
N SER A 108 -2.66 -21.14 -7.55
CA SER A 108 -4.01 -21.34 -6.99
C SER A 108 -5.00 -21.88 -8.04
N ALA A 109 -4.91 -21.48 -9.30
CA ALA A 109 -5.68 -22.07 -10.39
C ALA A 109 -5.31 -23.55 -10.61
N SER A 110 -4.01 -23.87 -10.63
CA SER A 110 -3.54 -25.26 -10.75
C SER A 110 -4.05 -26.12 -9.57
N SER A 111 -3.94 -25.59 -8.36
CA SER A 111 -4.45 -26.24 -7.14
C SER A 111 -5.97 -26.45 -7.19
N SER A 112 -6.74 -25.46 -7.67
CA SER A 112 -8.18 -25.59 -7.85
C SER A 112 -8.53 -26.72 -8.82
N PHE A 113 -7.87 -26.74 -9.99
CA PHE A 113 -8.11 -27.70 -11.06
C PHE A 113 -7.88 -29.15 -10.60
N PHE A 114 -6.69 -29.45 -10.07
CA PHE A 114 -6.33 -30.80 -9.66
C PHE A 114 -7.06 -31.29 -8.40
N ASN A 115 -7.64 -30.38 -7.61
CA ASN A 115 -8.47 -30.74 -6.45
C ASN A 115 -9.97 -30.79 -6.77
N HIS A 116 -10.39 -30.56 -8.02
CA HIS A 116 -11.80 -30.49 -8.40
C HIS A 116 -12.60 -29.46 -7.57
N GLN A 117 -11.96 -28.38 -7.13
CA GLN A 117 -12.58 -27.36 -6.27
C GLN A 117 -12.81 -26.04 -7.02
N ASP A 118 -13.00 -26.14 -8.33
CA ASP A 118 -13.27 -25.01 -9.19
C ASP A 118 -14.55 -24.30 -8.75
N LEU A 119 -14.50 -22.97 -8.65
CA LEU A 119 -15.54 -22.09 -8.08
C LEU A 119 -15.71 -22.13 -6.55
N SER A 120 -14.83 -22.83 -5.81
CA SER A 120 -14.85 -22.74 -4.34
C SER A 120 -14.47 -21.33 -3.86
N PRO A 121 -15.17 -20.78 -2.84
CA PRO A 121 -14.81 -19.51 -2.22
C PRO A 121 -13.34 -19.45 -1.75
N ARG A 122 -12.75 -20.61 -1.43
CA ARG A 122 -11.35 -20.74 -1.02
C ARG A 122 -10.37 -20.18 -2.06
N TYR A 123 -10.53 -20.52 -3.33
CA TYR A 123 -9.62 -20.08 -4.39
C TYR A 123 -10.04 -18.75 -4.99
N ALA A 124 -11.34 -18.44 -4.99
CA ALA A 124 -11.85 -17.14 -5.43
C ALA A 124 -11.21 -15.96 -4.69
N ILE A 125 -11.00 -16.09 -3.37
CA ILE A 125 -10.34 -15.04 -2.58
C ILE A 125 -8.86 -14.92 -2.97
N ALA A 126 -8.15 -16.03 -3.17
CA ALA A 126 -6.75 -16.01 -3.60
C ALA A 126 -6.60 -15.35 -4.98
N TRP A 127 -7.50 -15.65 -5.92
CA TRP A 127 -7.53 -15.00 -7.25
C TRP A 127 -7.82 -13.51 -7.14
N ALA A 128 -8.85 -13.11 -6.38
CA ALA A 128 -9.17 -11.70 -6.17
C ALA A 128 -7.97 -10.93 -5.57
N MET A 129 -7.30 -11.52 -4.58
CA MET A 129 -6.10 -10.93 -3.97
C MET A 129 -4.95 -10.77 -4.97
N SER A 130 -4.73 -11.75 -5.84
CA SER A 130 -3.68 -11.66 -6.86
C SER A 130 -3.94 -10.54 -7.88
N ILE A 131 -5.20 -10.40 -8.32
CA ILE A 131 -5.63 -9.37 -9.28
C ILE A 131 -5.55 -7.97 -8.64
N LEU A 132 -5.99 -7.84 -7.39
CA LEU A 132 -5.91 -6.60 -6.63
C LEU A 132 -4.46 -6.19 -6.36
N LEU A 133 -3.59 -7.14 -5.99
CA LEU A 133 -2.17 -6.87 -5.81
C LEU A 133 -1.54 -6.33 -7.09
N ALA A 134 -1.86 -6.92 -8.26
CA ALA A 134 -1.37 -6.46 -9.55
C ALA A 134 -1.88 -5.06 -9.90
N TYR A 135 -3.15 -4.77 -9.57
CA TYR A 135 -3.74 -3.44 -9.76
C TYR A 135 -2.98 -2.37 -8.98
N ILE A 136 -2.68 -2.63 -7.70
CA ILE A 136 -2.04 -1.66 -6.81
C ILE A 136 -0.55 -1.50 -7.14
N THR A 137 0.15 -2.58 -7.44
CA THR A 137 1.62 -2.58 -7.55
C THR A 137 2.11 -2.31 -8.97
N VAL A 138 1.35 -2.70 -9.99
CA VAL A 138 1.73 -2.60 -11.41
C VAL A 138 0.89 -1.55 -12.12
N ASN A 139 -0.32 -1.92 -12.55
CA ASN A 139 -1.28 -1.07 -13.25
C ASN A 139 -2.60 -1.82 -13.51
N LEU A 140 -3.62 -1.06 -13.95
CA LEU A 140 -4.92 -1.59 -14.38
C LEU A 140 -4.82 -2.59 -15.53
N ARG A 141 -3.97 -2.33 -16.53
CA ARG A 141 -3.83 -3.20 -17.71
C ARG A 141 -3.43 -4.62 -17.32
N THR A 142 -2.47 -4.78 -16.42
CA THR A 142 -1.99 -6.08 -15.94
C THR A 142 -3.08 -6.80 -15.14
N SER A 143 -3.81 -6.06 -14.30
CA SER A 143 -4.96 -6.59 -13.56
C SER A 143 -6.06 -7.11 -14.49
N LEU A 144 -6.37 -6.38 -15.57
CA LEU A 144 -7.30 -6.83 -16.61
C LEU A 144 -6.81 -8.07 -17.36
N ILE A 145 -5.51 -8.16 -17.66
CA ILE A 145 -4.91 -9.36 -18.26
C ILE A 145 -5.07 -10.57 -17.34
N LEU A 146 -4.78 -10.42 -16.04
CA LEU A 146 -4.97 -11.49 -15.04
C LEU A 146 -6.44 -11.90 -14.91
N CYS A 147 -7.36 -10.93 -14.94
CA CYS A 147 -8.79 -11.19 -14.93
C CYS A 147 -9.23 -11.96 -16.19
N GLY A 148 -8.78 -11.53 -17.37
CA GLY A 148 -9.02 -12.25 -18.62
C GLY A 148 -8.46 -13.67 -18.61
N LEU A 149 -7.25 -13.86 -18.08
CA LEU A 149 -6.64 -15.17 -17.92
C LEU A 149 -7.44 -16.07 -16.97
N LEU A 150 -7.96 -15.51 -15.87
CA LEU A 150 -8.85 -16.21 -14.96
C LEU A 150 -10.18 -16.59 -15.65
N CYS A 151 -10.78 -15.70 -16.44
CA CYS A 151 -11.98 -16.01 -17.21
C CYS A 151 -11.76 -17.15 -18.20
N VAL A 152 -10.65 -17.11 -18.96
CA VAL A 152 -10.27 -18.19 -19.88
C VAL A 152 -10.11 -19.52 -19.13
N TYR A 153 -9.43 -19.50 -17.98
CA TYR A 153 -9.31 -20.67 -17.10
C TYR A 153 -10.69 -21.21 -16.68
N LEU A 154 -11.56 -20.37 -16.14
CA LEU A 154 -12.89 -20.79 -15.67
C LEU A 154 -13.78 -21.31 -16.80
N SER A 155 -13.74 -20.68 -17.97
CA SER A 155 -14.43 -21.16 -19.17
C SER A 155 -13.89 -22.51 -19.64
N GLY A 156 -12.57 -22.71 -19.59
CA GLY A 156 -11.93 -23.98 -19.93
C GLY A 156 -12.34 -25.10 -18.97
N VAL A 157 -12.36 -24.82 -17.66
CA VAL A 157 -12.87 -25.77 -16.67
C VAL A 157 -14.34 -26.08 -16.90
N ALA A 158 -15.19 -25.08 -17.11
CA ALA A 158 -16.61 -25.28 -17.38
C ALA A 158 -16.83 -26.16 -18.63
N TYR A 159 -16.07 -25.92 -19.70
CA TYR A 159 -16.11 -26.73 -20.91
C TYR A 159 -15.75 -28.19 -20.64
N ILE A 160 -14.68 -28.44 -19.88
CA ILE A 160 -14.27 -29.80 -19.52
C ILE A 160 -15.39 -30.50 -18.71
N ARG A 161 -16.01 -29.79 -17.76
CA ARG A 161 -17.11 -30.34 -16.93
C ARG A 161 -18.34 -30.67 -17.75
N ILE A 162 -18.72 -29.82 -18.71
CA ILE A 162 -19.91 -30.03 -19.56
C ILE A 162 -19.72 -31.24 -20.47
N ASN A 163 -18.49 -31.54 -20.89
CA ASN A 163 -18.19 -32.66 -21.79
C ASN A 163 -17.72 -33.94 -21.07
N ASP A 164 -17.86 -34.01 -19.74
CA ASP A 164 -17.48 -35.16 -18.91
C ASP A 164 -16.07 -35.73 -19.21
N ILE A 165 -15.12 -34.85 -19.53
CA ILE A 165 -13.74 -35.28 -19.81
C ILE A 165 -13.09 -35.74 -18.50
N SER A 166 -12.61 -36.98 -18.47
CA SER A 166 -11.98 -37.57 -17.29
C SER A 166 -10.63 -36.92 -17.00
N ILE A 167 -10.59 -36.10 -15.94
CA ILE A 167 -9.34 -35.51 -15.41
C ILE A 167 -8.93 -36.28 -14.16
N TYR A 168 -7.61 -36.37 -13.93
CA TYR A 168 -7.06 -36.79 -12.66
C TYR A 168 -7.49 -35.85 -11.52
N VAL A 169 -8.15 -36.41 -10.50
CA VAL A 169 -8.54 -35.70 -9.29
C VAL A 169 -7.73 -36.27 -8.12
N SER A 170 -7.08 -35.39 -7.36
CA SER A 170 -6.33 -35.77 -6.16
C SER A 170 -7.24 -36.47 -5.14
N SER A 171 -6.80 -37.62 -4.63
CA SER A 171 -7.54 -38.42 -3.65
C SER A 171 -7.54 -37.85 -2.22
N GLY A 172 -6.81 -36.75 -1.98
CA GLY A 172 -6.54 -36.23 -0.63
C GLY A 172 -7.63 -35.36 0.01
N TYR A 173 -8.84 -35.30 -0.57
CA TYR A 173 -9.97 -34.62 0.07
C TYR A 173 -11.18 -35.54 0.08
N SER A 174 -11.50 -36.12 1.24
CA SER A 174 -12.85 -36.64 1.46
C SER A 174 -13.84 -35.47 1.51
N ASP A 175 -15.04 -35.66 0.98
CA ASP A 175 -16.07 -34.62 0.95
C ASP A 175 -16.32 -34.02 2.34
N SER A 176 -16.33 -34.86 3.38
CA SER A 176 -16.48 -34.46 4.78
C SER A 176 -15.37 -33.52 5.26
N PHE A 177 -14.11 -33.78 4.87
CA PHE A 177 -12.99 -32.92 5.26
C PHE A 177 -12.99 -31.59 4.49
N GLN A 178 -13.56 -31.54 3.28
CA GLN A 178 -13.73 -30.30 2.54
C GLN A 178 -14.67 -29.33 3.26
N TYR A 179 -15.79 -29.83 3.80
CA TYR A 179 -16.74 -29.00 4.56
C TYR A 179 -16.15 -28.41 5.83
N LEU A 180 -15.18 -29.08 6.46
CA LEU A 180 -14.50 -28.57 7.65
C LEU A 180 -13.35 -27.61 7.30
N SER A 181 -12.53 -27.97 6.31
CA SER A 181 -11.31 -27.23 5.97
C SER A 181 -11.57 -25.95 5.16
N ASN A 182 -12.61 -25.91 4.32
CA ASN A 182 -12.92 -24.75 3.50
C ASN A 182 -13.29 -23.52 4.34
N PRO A 183 -14.20 -23.57 5.34
CA PRO A 183 -14.49 -22.43 6.19
C PRO A 183 -13.26 -21.90 6.95
N ILE A 184 -12.44 -22.80 7.50
CA ILE A 184 -11.20 -22.42 8.19
C ILE A 184 -10.27 -21.67 7.23
N THR A 185 -10.06 -22.21 6.04
CA THR A 185 -9.18 -21.61 5.04
C THR A 185 -9.71 -20.26 4.55
N VAL A 186 -11.02 -20.15 4.32
CA VAL A 186 -11.70 -18.90 3.93
C VAL A 186 -11.56 -17.83 5.02
N ILE A 187 -11.76 -18.18 6.31
CA ILE A 187 -11.57 -17.24 7.43
C ILE A 187 -10.13 -16.72 7.45
N LEU A 188 -9.14 -17.61 7.28
CA LEU A 188 -7.74 -17.20 7.26
C LEU A 188 -7.42 -16.27 6.08
N TYR A 189 -7.93 -16.56 4.88
CA TYR A 189 -7.81 -15.67 3.72
C TYR A 189 -8.52 -14.32 3.93
N MET A 190 -9.70 -14.31 4.56
CA MET A 190 -10.43 -13.07 4.87
C MET A 190 -9.68 -12.21 5.88
N LEU A 191 -9.13 -12.80 6.94
CA LEU A 191 -8.28 -12.08 7.90
C LEU A 191 -7.05 -11.49 7.23
N PHE A 192 -6.43 -12.24 6.31
CA PHE A 192 -5.33 -11.74 5.51
C PHE A 192 -5.74 -10.58 4.60
N LEU A 193 -6.88 -10.67 3.92
CA LEU A 193 -7.41 -9.64 3.03
C LEU A 193 -7.73 -8.35 3.79
N ILE A 194 -8.42 -8.45 4.94
CA ILE A 194 -8.71 -7.29 5.82
C ILE A 194 -7.41 -6.62 6.26
N ARG A 195 -6.40 -7.40 6.64
CA ARG A 195 -5.10 -6.87 7.02
C ARG A 195 -4.39 -6.16 5.86
N ALA A 196 -4.30 -6.80 4.70
CA ALA A 196 -3.62 -6.26 3.53
C ALA A 196 -4.28 -4.97 3.03
N LEU A 197 -5.62 -4.97 2.88
CA LEU A 197 -6.38 -3.79 2.48
C LEU A 197 -6.37 -2.70 3.54
N GLY A 198 -6.57 -3.05 4.80
CA GLY A 198 -6.57 -2.08 5.90
C GLY A 198 -5.23 -1.37 6.03
N GLN A 199 -4.14 -2.11 5.86
CA GLN A 199 -2.78 -1.54 5.89
C GLN A 199 -2.51 -0.65 4.67
N TYR A 200 -2.92 -1.08 3.47
CA TYR A 200 -2.83 -0.26 2.27
C TYR A 200 -3.58 1.07 2.41
N TYR A 201 -4.83 1.01 2.89
CA TYR A 201 -5.66 2.18 3.09
C TYR A 201 -5.06 3.16 4.12
N ARG A 202 -4.56 2.64 5.25
CA ARG A 202 -3.85 3.46 6.24
C ARG A 202 -2.59 4.12 5.66
N ASN A 203 -1.85 3.41 4.81
CA ASN A 203 -0.67 3.97 4.15
C ASN A 203 -1.05 5.09 3.19
N ILE A 204 -2.13 4.94 2.39
CA ILE A 204 -2.62 6.01 1.51
C ILE A 204 -3.04 7.24 2.31
N ILE A 205 -3.87 7.07 3.35
CA ILE A 205 -4.32 8.20 4.18
C ILE A 205 -3.11 8.93 4.78
N SER A 206 -2.14 8.18 5.30
CA SER A 206 -0.93 8.77 5.87
C SER A 206 -0.15 9.58 4.84
N MET A 207 -0.05 9.11 3.60
CA MET A 207 0.62 9.85 2.51
C MET A 207 -0.16 11.11 2.14
N GLU A 208 -1.48 11.02 2.07
CA GLU A 208 -2.34 12.14 1.75
C GLU A 208 -2.24 13.24 2.82
N GLN A 209 -2.26 12.87 4.09
CA GLN A 209 -2.04 13.78 5.22
C GLN A 209 -0.68 14.47 5.15
N GLN A 210 0.39 13.72 4.83
CA GLN A 210 1.73 14.31 4.66
C GLN A 210 1.75 15.32 3.52
N ARG A 211 1.17 14.98 2.37
CA ARG A 211 1.09 15.87 1.21
C ARG A 211 0.30 17.15 1.51
N THR A 212 -0.80 17.05 2.26
CA THR A 212 -1.58 18.22 2.68
C THR A 212 -0.78 19.11 3.62
N HIS A 213 -0.04 18.53 4.56
CA HIS A 213 0.81 19.29 5.48
C HIS A 213 2.01 19.96 4.77
N GLU A 214 2.60 19.31 3.76
CA GLU A 214 3.63 19.92 2.91
C GLU A 214 3.10 21.10 2.11
N LYS A 215 1.90 20.97 1.52
CA LYS A 215 1.23 22.09 0.84
C LYS A 215 0.95 23.23 1.81
N GLN A 216 0.42 22.95 3.00
CA GLN A 216 0.18 23.96 4.04
C GLN A 216 1.48 24.68 4.42
N LYS A 217 2.59 23.96 4.59
CA LYS A 217 3.91 24.56 4.84
C LYS A 217 4.39 25.45 3.70
N GLN A 218 4.20 25.03 2.45
CA GLN A 218 4.56 25.84 1.28
C GLN A 218 3.72 27.12 1.21
N HIS A 219 2.40 27.02 1.42
CA HIS A 219 1.51 28.18 1.51
C HIS A 219 1.94 29.13 2.64
N LEU A 220 2.20 28.60 3.84
CA LEU A 220 2.64 29.40 4.97
C LEU A 220 4.00 30.07 4.72
N SER A 221 4.93 29.39 4.04
CA SER A 221 6.21 29.96 3.63
C SER A 221 6.04 31.11 2.64
N LEU A 222 5.12 30.99 1.68
CA LEU A 222 4.81 32.06 0.72
C LEU A 222 4.19 33.27 1.42
N ILE A 223 3.23 33.04 2.32
CA ILE A 223 2.62 34.10 3.13
C ILE A 223 3.70 34.83 3.93
N ASN A 224 4.56 34.09 4.64
CA ASN A 224 5.62 34.68 5.44
C ASN A 224 6.62 35.48 4.58
N GLN A 225 6.96 34.99 3.39
CA GLN A 225 7.83 35.71 2.46
C GLN A 225 7.20 37.03 1.99
N ASN A 226 5.90 37.02 1.65
CA ASN A 226 5.19 38.22 1.22
C ASN A 226 5.03 39.24 2.34
N LEU A 227 4.64 38.79 3.54
CA LEU A 227 4.58 39.63 4.73
C LEU A 227 5.94 40.22 5.10
N THR A 228 7.02 39.43 4.98
CA THR A 228 8.38 39.92 5.22
C THR A 228 8.78 41.02 4.23
N LYS A 229 8.43 40.88 2.94
CA LYS A 229 8.67 41.93 1.94
C LYS A 229 7.92 43.21 2.28
N GLN A 230 6.63 43.11 2.61
CA GLN A 230 5.81 44.26 3.01
C GLN A 230 6.34 44.93 4.29
N PHE A 231 6.76 44.15 5.28
CA PHE A 231 7.37 44.68 6.50
C PHE A 231 8.68 45.44 6.23
N LEU A 232 9.54 44.90 5.36
CA LEU A 232 10.78 45.58 4.96
C LEU A 232 10.50 46.90 4.23
N LEU A 233 9.48 46.94 3.37
CA LEU A 233 9.03 48.15 2.69
C LEU A 233 8.52 49.19 3.68
N VAL A 234 7.64 48.81 4.60
CA VAL A 234 7.12 49.67 5.68
C VAL A 234 8.26 50.24 6.53
N LYS A 235 9.25 49.40 6.88
CA LYS A 235 10.45 49.85 7.60
C LYS A 235 11.29 50.85 6.80
N GLY A 236 11.39 50.66 5.49
CA GLY A 236 12.04 51.58 4.55
C GLY A 236 11.33 52.94 4.51
N PHE A 237 10.02 52.93 4.30
CA PHE A 237 9.19 54.15 4.30
C PHE A 237 9.18 54.86 5.64
N SER A 238 9.15 54.13 6.76
CA SER A 238 9.23 54.71 8.11
C SER A 238 10.56 55.45 8.33
N ARG A 239 11.69 54.88 7.89
CA ARG A 239 13.00 55.56 7.95
C ARG A 239 13.04 56.79 7.04
N SER A 240 12.49 56.69 5.84
CA SER A 240 12.37 57.81 4.90
C SER A 240 11.53 58.94 5.48
N GLY A 241 10.35 58.63 6.03
CA GLY A 241 9.47 59.57 6.70
C GLY A 241 10.14 60.25 7.91
N LYS A 242 10.89 59.51 8.74
CA LYS A 242 11.68 60.12 9.82
C LYS A 242 12.69 61.13 9.29
N SER A 243 13.33 60.86 8.15
CA SER A 243 14.28 61.79 7.54
C SER A 243 13.59 63.02 6.93
N ALA A 244 12.41 62.85 6.30
CA ALA A 244 11.60 63.92 5.75
C ALA A 244 11.06 64.84 6.86
N PHE A 245 10.64 64.27 8.00
CA PHE A 245 10.22 65.02 9.19
C PHE A 245 11.33 65.92 9.73
N ILE A 246 12.56 65.40 9.83
CA ILE A 246 13.73 66.17 10.28
C ILE A 246 14.06 67.32 9.30
N LYS A 247 13.78 67.13 8.01
CA LYS A 247 14.00 68.14 6.96
C LYS A 247 12.84 69.13 6.78
N GLY A 248 11.70 68.92 7.44
CA GLY A 248 10.50 69.76 7.28
C GLY A 248 9.73 69.54 5.97
N GLU A 249 9.97 68.43 5.27
CA GLU A 249 9.31 68.10 4.00
C GLU A 249 7.97 67.39 4.27
N MET A 250 6.92 68.19 4.53
CA MET A 250 5.60 67.69 4.94
C MET A 250 4.88 66.85 3.86
N GLU A 251 5.01 67.20 2.58
CA GLU A 251 4.41 66.42 1.47
C GLU A 251 5.02 65.02 1.35
N LEU A 252 6.34 64.93 1.56
CA LEU A 252 7.09 63.67 1.46
C LEU A 252 6.82 62.76 2.67
N LEU A 253 6.54 63.37 3.83
CA LEU A 253 6.07 62.69 5.03
C LEU A 253 4.67 62.08 4.84
N GLU A 254 3.74 62.86 4.30
CA GLU A 254 2.35 62.42 4.07
C GLU A 254 2.31 61.27 3.05
N ALA A 255 3.05 61.40 1.94
CA ALA A 255 3.21 60.33 0.96
C ALA A 255 3.80 59.04 1.56
N CYS A 256 4.77 59.15 2.49
CA CYS A 256 5.32 57.98 3.19
C CYS A 256 4.28 57.30 4.09
N PHE A 257 3.41 58.05 4.78
CA PHE A 257 2.36 57.49 5.63
C PHE A 257 1.25 56.82 4.82
N THR A 258 0.81 57.43 3.71
CA THR A 258 -0.20 56.83 2.82
C THR A 258 0.29 55.51 2.22
N GLU A 259 1.56 55.43 1.84
CA GLU A 259 2.12 54.19 1.30
C GLU A 259 2.31 53.12 2.39
N ILE A 260 2.66 53.49 3.63
CA ILE A 260 2.66 52.56 4.77
C ILE A 260 1.25 51.99 5.01
N GLU A 261 0.22 52.83 5.01
CA GLU A 261 -1.17 52.42 5.21
C GLU A 261 -1.61 51.44 4.10
N LYS A 262 -1.26 51.73 2.84
CA LYS A 262 -1.53 50.85 1.70
C LYS A 262 -0.83 49.49 1.80
N GLN A 263 0.43 49.46 2.21
CA GLN A 263 1.16 48.20 2.39
C GLN A 263 0.63 47.39 3.59
N CYS A 264 0.19 48.05 4.67
CA CYS A 264 -0.50 47.40 5.79
C CYS A 264 -1.86 46.84 5.37
N GLY A 265 -2.64 47.57 4.58
CA GLY A 265 -3.92 47.10 4.03
C GLY A 265 -3.74 45.88 3.12
N ALA A 266 -2.71 45.89 2.26
CA ALA A 266 -2.37 44.73 1.44
C ALA A 266 -1.93 43.51 2.27
N ALA A 267 -1.21 43.71 3.38
CA ALA A 267 -0.81 42.64 4.30
C ALA A 267 -2.02 42.00 5.00
N ILE A 268 -2.98 42.81 5.43
CA ILE A 268 -4.23 42.35 6.03
C ILE A 268 -5.07 41.57 5.00
N GLY A 269 -5.13 42.04 3.75
CA GLY A 269 -5.77 41.33 2.65
C GLY A 269 -5.20 39.91 2.46
N TYR A 270 -3.87 39.79 2.40
CA TYR A 270 -3.21 38.49 2.28
C TYR A 270 -3.47 37.54 3.47
N LEU A 271 -3.64 38.08 4.68
CA LEU A 271 -3.96 37.28 5.86
C LEU A 271 -5.42 36.81 5.88
N ASN A 272 -6.35 37.64 5.41
CA ASN A 272 -7.77 37.30 5.34
C ASN A 272 -8.05 36.30 4.20
N GLU A 273 -7.45 36.48 3.02
CA GLU A 273 -7.55 35.50 1.91
C GLU A 273 -7.01 34.13 2.34
N ALA A 274 -5.95 34.10 3.15
CA ALA A 274 -5.40 32.85 3.69
C ALA A 274 -6.25 32.19 4.80
N GLN A 275 -7.29 32.86 5.31
CA GLN A 275 -8.23 32.33 6.30
C GLN A 275 -9.54 31.81 5.69
N GLU A 276 -9.86 32.21 4.46
CA GLU A 276 -11.08 31.81 3.75
C GLU A 276 -10.90 30.54 2.89
N ASP A 277 -9.66 30.16 2.56
CA ASP A 277 -9.26 28.90 1.90
C ASP A 277 -8.91 27.76 2.91
#